data_AF-A0A1J3DZ28-F1
#
_entry.id   AF-A0A1J3DZ28-F1
#
_cell.length_a   1.000
_cell.length_b   1.000
_cell.length_c   1.000
_cell.angle_alpha   90.00
_cell.angle_beta   90.00
_cell.angle_gamma   90.00
#
_symmetry.space_group_name_H-M   'P 1'
#
loop_
_entity.id
_entity.type
_entity.pdbx_description
1 polymer ?
#
loop_
_entity_poly.entity_id
_entity_poly.type
_entity_poly.pdbx_seq_one_letter_code
_entity_poly.pdbx_strand_id
1 'polypeptide(L)'
;MIRLARPKLTIDSLSYNLLQRCYASGTPKGKSKLKTRQALKRNKVTTKKGGGGGNGEEAGKGRGRISDEKQKLYDQCINAPCPVRYLRPKEREREAMREKLGLISKARQREIEIQKKAGHFSMKVSDEPMRIGAPGLDYISLGIFTEDELPKYKVTVEDGKRLAKEYSRVRMREHRAKQVAEKNLLKLQEAAMEALPEDLKMAALEPDLTPFPAIRGMATLTPPVEGYFEKIMNAAKKSSTKEKLR
;
A
#
# COMPACT_ATOMS: atom_id res chain seq x y z
N MET A 1 -24.99 23.35 -47.81
CA MET A 1 -24.81 22.15 -46.94
C MET A 1 -23.46 21.52 -47.26
N ILE A 2 -22.43 21.80 -46.45
CA ILE A 2 -21.09 21.25 -46.66
C ILE A 2 -20.99 19.96 -45.83
N ARG A 3 -20.89 18.81 -46.50
CA ARG A 3 -20.61 17.53 -45.82
C ARG A 3 -19.09 17.40 -45.70
N LEU A 4 -18.57 17.63 -44.49
CA LEU A 4 -17.19 17.29 -44.16
C LEU A 4 -17.08 15.76 -44.06
N ALA A 5 -16.35 15.15 -44.98
CA ALA A 5 -15.98 13.73 -44.89
C ALA A 5 -15.05 13.54 -43.68
N ARG A 6 -15.31 12.51 -42.86
CA ARG A 6 -14.41 12.16 -41.75
C ARG A 6 -13.07 11.69 -42.33
N PRO A 7 -11.92 12.26 -41.92
CA PRO A 7 -10.62 11.76 -42.35
C PRO A 7 -10.40 10.36 -41.79
N LYS A 8 -9.85 9.45 -42.59
CA LYS A 8 -9.41 8.12 -42.13
C LYS A 8 -8.29 8.33 -41.12
N LEU A 9 -8.49 7.87 -39.88
CA LEU A 9 -7.51 7.99 -38.81
C LEU A 9 -6.33 7.05 -39.09
N THR A 10 -5.17 7.62 -39.41
CA THR A 10 -3.90 6.90 -39.47
C THR A 10 -3.38 6.67 -38.05
N ILE A 11 -3.20 5.40 -37.70
CA ILE A 11 -2.81 4.88 -36.37
C ILE A 11 -1.54 5.58 -35.84
N ASP A 12 -0.64 6.01 -36.74
CA ASP A 12 0.64 6.64 -36.39
C ASP A 12 0.50 8.00 -35.65
N SER A 13 -0.62 8.70 -35.79
CA SER A 13 -0.84 10.01 -35.17
C SER A 13 -1.46 9.98 -33.76
N LEU A 14 -2.03 8.84 -33.34
CA LEU A 14 -2.76 8.72 -32.07
C LEU A 14 -1.90 8.25 -30.89
N SER A 15 -0.70 7.73 -31.17
CA SER A 15 0.21 7.18 -30.16
C SER A 15 0.79 8.23 -29.19
N TYR A 16 0.77 9.52 -29.55
CA TYR A 16 1.45 10.57 -28.78
C TYR A 16 0.59 11.32 -27.76
N ASN A 17 -0.74 11.23 -27.83
CA ASN A 17 -1.63 12.13 -27.06
C ASN A 17 -2.44 11.46 -25.93
N LEU A 18 -2.49 10.12 -25.87
CA LEU A 18 -3.27 9.38 -24.87
C LEU A 18 -2.44 8.52 -23.93
N LEU A 19 -1.10 8.60 -24.03
CA LEU A 19 -0.23 7.97 -23.05
C LEU A 19 -0.43 8.67 -21.70
N GLN A 20 -1.10 7.97 -20.78
CA GLN A 20 -1.14 8.32 -19.38
C GLN A 20 0.31 8.28 -18.85
N ARG A 21 0.98 9.43 -18.86
CA ARG A 21 2.39 9.59 -18.44
C ARG A 21 2.63 9.32 -16.95
N CYS A 22 1.57 9.17 -16.16
CA CYS A 22 1.66 8.95 -14.72
C CYS A 22 0.57 7.99 -14.24
N TYR A 23 0.94 7.00 -13.41
CA TYR A 23 -0.04 6.20 -12.65
C TYR A 23 -0.96 7.14 -11.88
N ALA A 24 -2.25 7.14 -12.21
CA ALA A 24 -3.26 7.81 -11.40
C ALA A 24 -3.45 6.95 -10.15
N SER A 25 -2.77 7.30 -9.06
CA SER A 25 -3.17 6.84 -7.73
C SER A 25 -4.67 7.13 -7.59
N GLY A 26 -5.48 6.11 -7.29
CA GLY A 26 -6.94 6.18 -7.20
C GLY A 26 -7.45 7.01 -6.02
N THR A 27 -7.03 8.27 -5.91
CA THR A 27 -7.67 9.26 -5.05
C THR A 27 -8.36 10.29 -5.95
N PRO A 28 -9.69 10.36 -5.91
CA PRO A 28 -10.45 11.40 -6.58
C PRO A 28 -9.93 12.78 -6.15
N LYS A 29 -9.85 13.69 -7.12
CA LYS A 29 -9.30 15.04 -7.01
C LYS A 29 -9.74 15.80 -5.74
N GLY A 30 -8.78 16.44 -5.08
CA GLY A 30 -8.90 17.82 -4.63
C GLY A 30 -9.62 18.13 -3.31
N LYS A 31 -8.81 18.45 -2.30
CA LYS A 31 -9.06 19.36 -1.17
C LYS A 31 -10.03 18.90 -0.06
N SER A 32 -9.43 18.51 1.06
CA SER A 32 -9.69 19.24 2.31
C SER A 32 -8.34 19.59 2.95
N LYS A 33 -8.18 20.86 3.33
CA LYS A 33 -7.02 21.33 4.11
C LYS A 33 -7.10 20.68 5.49
N LEU A 34 -6.57 19.47 5.65
CA LEU A 34 -6.32 18.92 6.98
C LEU A 34 -5.09 19.64 7.53
N LYS A 35 -5.34 20.50 8.52
CA LYS A 35 -4.34 21.26 9.28
C LYS A 35 -3.20 20.32 9.72
N THR A 36 -2.04 20.49 9.12
CA THR A 36 -0.83 19.66 9.26
C THR A 36 -0.08 19.86 10.59
N ARG A 37 -0.78 20.06 11.72
CA ARG A 37 -0.14 20.32 13.03
C ARG A 37 -0.87 19.78 14.26
N GLN A 38 -1.80 18.84 14.12
CA GLN A 38 -2.30 18.15 15.31
C GLN A 38 -1.69 16.75 15.37
N ALA A 39 -0.71 16.58 16.26
CA ALA A 39 -0.23 15.27 16.64
C ALA A 39 -1.43 14.43 17.09
N LEU A 40 -1.67 13.28 16.43
CA LEU A 40 -2.62 12.30 16.91
C LEU A 40 -2.23 11.93 18.34
N LYS A 41 -3.09 12.26 19.30
CA LYS A 41 -2.88 11.91 20.71
C LYS A 41 -2.82 10.40 20.81
N ARG A 42 -1.60 9.85 20.96
CA ARG A 42 -1.40 8.47 21.37
C ARG A 42 -1.83 8.37 22.83
N ASN A 43 -2.86 7.59 23.11
CA ASN A 43 -3.30 7.29 24.47
C ASN A 43 -2.19 6.51 25.18
N LYS A 44 -1.39 7.21 26.00
CA LYS A 44 -0.39 6.62 26.89
C LYS A 44 -1.11 6.03 28.10
N VAL A 45 -1.42 4.74 28.05
CA VAL A 45 -1.94 4.00 29.20
C VAL A 45 -0.77 3.70 30.14
N THR A 46 -0.63 4.47 31.22
CA THR A 46 0.31 4.18 32.29
C THR A 46 -0.36 3.23 33.29
N THR A 47 0.04 1.97 33.33
CA THR A 47 -0.32 1.07 34.43
C THR A 47 0.68 1.26 35.58
N LYS A 48 0.20 1.80 36.70
CA LYS A 48 0.97 1.90 37.94
C LYS A 48 1.08 0.48 38.53
N LYS A 49 2.29 -0.02 38.67
CA LYS A 49 2.59 -1.35 39.25
C LYS A 49 2.58 -1.23 40.78
N GLY A 50 1.65 -1.92 41.43
CA GLY A 50 1.67 -2.31 42.85
C GLY A 50 1.00 -3.68 42.91
N GLY A 51 1.55 -4.72 43.53
CA GLY A 51 2.09 -4.78 44.89
C GLY A 51 1.14 -5.73 45.63
N GLY A 52 1.60 -6.95 45.93
CA GLY A 52 0.74 -8.12 46.14
C GLY A 52 0.08 -8.28 47.52
N GLY A 53 -0.65 -9.40 47.62
CA GLY A 53 -0.88 -10.17 48.85
C GLY A 53 -2.19 -9.91 49.60
N GLY A 54 -2.96 -10.97 49.86
CA GLY A 54 -3.86 -11.05 51.03
C GLY A 54 -5.29 -11.55 50.76
N ASN A 55 -5.62 -12.70 51.37
CA ASN A 55 -6.93 -13.36 51.49
C ASN A 55 -8.07 -12.48 52.00
N GLY A 56 -9.32 -12.91 51.75
CA GLY A 56 -10.48 -12.57 52.58
C GLY A 56 -11.78 -12.44 51.80
N GLU A 57 -12.73 -13.34 52.08
CA GLU A 57 -14.13 -13.26 51.66
C GLU A 57 -14.81 -12.01 52.26
N GLU A 58 -15.56 -11.26 51.45
CA GLU A 58 -16.85 -10.70 51.87
C GLU A 58 -17.61 -10.07 50.69
N ALA A 59 -18.92 -10.30 50.70
CA ALA A 59 -19.87 -9.76 49.74
C ALA A 59 -20.05 -8.24 49.93
N GLY A 60 -20.01 -7.48 48.84
CA GLY A 60 -20.42 -6.08 48.88
C GLY A 60 -19.87 -5.21 47.75
N LYS A 61 -20.79 -4.74 46.91
CA LYS A 61 -20.68 -3.57 46.02
C LYS A 61 -19.80 -3.73 44.78
N GLY A 62 -20.45 -3.54 43.63
CA GLY A 62 -19.90 -3.74 42.29
C GLY A 62 -18.54 -3.08 42.11
N ARG A 63 -17.53 -3.92 41.90
CA ARG A 63 -16.21 -3.53 41.41
C ARG A 63 -16.40 -2.79 40.09
N GLY A 64 -15.74 -1.64 40.00
CA GLY A 64 -15.98 -0.59 39.02
C GLY A 64 -16.26 -1.07 37.61
N ARG A 65 -17.38 -0.59 37.05
CA ARG A 65 -17.64 -0.68 35.61
C ARG A 65 -16.43 -0.08 34.90
N ILE A 66 -15.64 -0.95 34.29
CA ILE A 66 -14.66 -0.59 33.28
C ILE A 66 -15.39 0.35 32.32
N SER A 67 -14.85 1.56 32.07
CA SER A 67 -15.51 2.54 31.20
C SER A 67 -15.93 1.88 29.89
N ASP A 68 -17.11 2.22 29.35
CA ASP A 68 -17.66 1.58 28.15
C ASP A 68 -16.65 1.49 27.00
N GLU A 69 -15.76 2.48 26.90
CA GLU A 69 -14.66 2.51 25.93
C GLU A 69 -13.61 1.42 26.16
N LYS A 70 -13.24 1.14 27.41
CA LYS A 70 -12.31 0.08 27.77
C LYS A 70 -12.97 -1.29 27.56
N GLN A 71 -14.24 -1.46 27.90
CA GLN A 71 -14.99 -2.70 27.59
C GLN A 71 -15.06 -2.94 26.08
N LYS A 72 -15.41 -1.91 25.31
CA LYS A 72 -15.38 -1.96 23.84
C LYS A 72 -14.01 -2.34 23.30
N LEU A 73 -12.92 -1.82 23.89
CA LEU A 73 -11.57 -2.14 23.47
C LEU A 73 -11.19 -3.59 23.83
N TYR A 74 -11.56 -4.07 25.01
CA TYR A 74 -11.40 -5.49 25.38
C TYR A 74 -12.19 -6.41 24.45
N ASP A 75 -13.43 -6.07 24.16
CA ASP A 75 -14.28 -6.83 23.24
C ASP A 75 -13.71 -6.81 21.82
N GLN A 76 -13.16 -5.68 21.36
CA GLN A 76 -12.49 -5.58 20.06
C GLN A 76 -11.20 -6.40 20.01
N CYS A 77 -10.41 -6.44 21.09
CA CYS A 77 -9.19 -7.26 21.14
C CYS A 77 -9.51 -8.76 21.20
N ILE A 78 -10.51 -9.16 21.98
CA ILE A 78 -10.95 -10.57 22.07
C ILE A 78 -11.64 -11.01 20.77
N ASN A 79 -12.38 -10.10 20.12
CA ASN A 79 -13.07 -10.37 18.88
C ASN A 79 -12.28 -9.97 17.61
N ALA A 80 -11.02 -9.56 17.74
CA ALA A 80 -10.18 -9.24 16.59
C ALA A 80 -10.06 -10.48 15.69
N PRO A 81 -10.05 -10.32 14.36
CA PRO A 81 -9.74 -11.43 13.46
C PRO A 81 -8.34 -11.95 13.80
N CYS A 82 -8.24 -13.26 14.08
CA CYS A 82 -6.94 -13.89 14.13
C CYS A 82 -6.34 -13.84 12.72
N PRO A 83 -5.00 -13.67 12.59
CA PRO A 83 -4.35 -13.79 11.30
C PRO A 83 -4.75 -15.12 10.66
N VAL A 84 -5.14 -15.09 9.38
CA VAL A 84 -5.59 -16.29 8.64
C VAL A 84 -4.49 -17.34 8.72
N ARG A 85 -4.69 -18.33 9.59
CA ARG A 85 -3.75 -19.44 9.76
C ARG A 85 -4.03 -20.45 8.67
N TYR A 86 -3.00 -20.86 7.95
CA TYR A 86 -3.13 -21.95 6.98
C TYR A 86 -3.51 -23.25 7.71
N LEU A 87 -4.72 -23.75 7.47
CA LEU A 87 -5.18 -25.05 7.93
C LEU A 87 -4.78 -26.14 6.95
N ARG A 88 -4.24 -27.26 7.47
CA ARG A 88 -3.91 -28.44 6.68
C ARG A 88 -5.20 -29.10 6.16
N PRO A 89 -5.16 -29.86 5.05
CA PRO A 89 -6.36 -30.48 4.46
C PRO A 89 -7.20 -31.29 5.46
N LYS A 90 -6.56 -32.13 6.30
CA LYS A 90 -7.22 -32.92 7.35
C LYS A 90 -7.92 -32.07 8.42
N GLU A 91 -7.40 -30.87 8.70
CA GLU A 91 -7.99 -29.95 9.69
C GLU A 91 -9.22 -29.26 9.10
N ARG A 92 -9.20 -28.93 7.80
CA ARG A 92 -10.36 -28.37 7.08
C ARG A 92 -11.50 -29.38 7.01
N GLU A 93 -11.20 -30.65 6.74
CA GLU A 93 -12.20 -31.72 6.77
C GLU A 93 -12.82 -31.89 8.15
N ARG A 94 -12.00 -31.81 9.21
CA ARG A 94 -12.49 -31.88 10.59
C ARG A 94 -13.38 -30.68 10.95
N GLU A 95 -13.02 -29.48 10.51
CA GLU A 95 -13.89 -28.30 10.67
C GLU A 95 -15.18 -28.42 9.88
N ALA A 96 -15.14 -28.93 8.64
CA ALA A 96 -16.34 -29.21 7.85
C ALA A 96 -17.26 -30.25 8.51
N MET A 97 -16.70 -31.29 9.13
CA MET A 97 -17.47 -32.28 9.89
C MET A 97 -18.06 -31.67 11.17
N ARG A 98 -17.34 -30.77 11.86
CA ARG A 98 -17.87 -30.01 13.00
C ARG A 98 -19.00 -29.07 12.59
N GLU A 99 -18.87 -28.40 11.44
CA GLU A 99 -19.92 -27.56 10.87
C GLU A 99 -21.18 -28.37 10.54
N LYS A 100 -21.03 -29.58 9.97
CA LYS A 100 -22.14 -30.51 9.74
C LYS A 100 -22.83 -30.94 11.03
N LEU A 101 -22.09 -31.03 12.15
CA LEU A 101 -22.62 -31.32 13.48
C LEU A 101 -23.13 -30.08 14.23
N GLY A 102 -23.17 -28.91 13.58
CA GLY A 102 -23.66 -27.65 14.17
C GLY A 102 -22.67 -26.92 15.07
N LEU A 103 -21.43 -27.39 15.19
CA LEU A 103 -20.37 -26.76 15.99
C LEU A 103 -19.57 -25.77 15.13
N ILE A 104 -20.07 -24.53 15.05
CA ILE A 104 -19.46 -23.48 14.21
C ILE A 104 -18.38 -22.73 15.00
N SER A 105 -17.19 -22.55 14.40
CA SER A 105 -16.12 -21.74 15.00
C SER A 105 -16.43 -20.24 14.95
N LYS A 106 -15.88 -19.45 15.88
CA LYS A 106 -16.02 -17.98 15.87
C LYS A 106 -15.50 -17.35 14.57
N ALA A 107 -14.49 -17.94 13.95
CA ALA A 107 -13.96 -17.49 12.66
C ALA A 107 -14.99 -17.72 11.54
N ARG A 108 -15.61 -18.90 11.49
CA ARG A 108 -16.63 -19.23 10.50
C ARG A 108 -17.91 -18.40 10.67
N GLN A 109 -18.31 -18.11 11.91
CA GLN A 109 -19.43 -17.19 12.18
C GLN A 109 -19.16 -15.79 11.59
N ARG A 110 -17.94 -15.27 11.74
CA ARG A 110 -17.54 -13.99 11.14
C ARG A 110 -17.51 -14.05 9.62
N GLU A 111 -17.02 -15.14 9.02
CA GLU A 111 -17.07 -15.32 7.56
C GLU A 111 -18.51 -15.31 7.04
N ILE A 112 -19.42 -16.01 7.72
CA ILE A 112 -20.84 -16.03 7.38
C ILE A 112 -21.46 -14.63 7.54
N GLU A 113 -21.11 -13.89 8.59
CA GLU A 113 -21.55 -12.50 8.78
C GLU A 113 -21.00 -11.56 7.71
N ILE A 114 -19.71 -11.70 7.36
CA ILE A 114 -19.07 -10.90 6.30
C ILE A 114 -19.73 -11.24 4.97
N GLN A 115 -20.01 -12.51 4.66
CA GLN A 115 -20.72 -12.91 3.44
C GLN A 115 -22.16 -12.35 3.40
N LYS A 116 -22.87 -12.37 4.53
CA LYS A 116 -24.20 -11.76 4.67
C LYS A 116 -24.16 -10.23 4.52
N LYS A 117 -23.15 -9.56 5.10
CA LYS A 117 -22.99 -8.09 5.09
C LYS A 117 -22.42 -7.56 3.76
N ALA A 118 -21.51 -8.30 3.13
CA ALA A 118 -20.84 -7.89 1.91
C ALA A 118 -21.71 -8.07 0.67
N GLY A 119 -22.82 -8.82 0.76
CA GLY A 119 -23.73 -9.07 -0.34
C GLY A 119 -23.07 -9.89 -1.47
N HIS A 120 -23.87 -10.62 -2.23
CA HIS A 120 -23.40 -11.41 -3.36
C HIS A 120 -22.62 -10.57 -4.40
N PHE A 121 -22.83 -9.26 -4.43
CA PHE A 121 -22.33 -8.36 -5.47
C PHE A 121 -20.85 -7.96 -5.31
N SER A 122 -20.30 -7.91 -4.09
CA SER A 122 -18.93 -7.42 -3.85
C SER A 122 -17.82 -8.47 -4.00
N MET A 123 -18.20 -9.75 -4.09
CA MET A 123 -17.26 -10.89 -4.11
C MET A 123 -17.29 -11.70 -5.41
N LYS A 124 -18.08 -11.29 -6.41
CA LYS A 124 -17.95 -11.87 -7.75
C LYS A 124 -16.64 -11.35 -8.37
N VAL A 125 -15.65 -12.22 -8.47
CA VAL A 125 -14.59 -12.08 -9.47
C VAL A 125 -15.32 -12.11 -10.82
N SER A 126 -15.46 -10.96 -11.47
CA SER A 126 -16.06 -10.90 -12.80
C SER A 126 -15.18 -11.69 -13.76
N ASP A 127 -15.76 -12.62 -14.53
CA ASP A 127 -15.05 -13.34 -15.60
C ASP A 127 -14.65 -12.40 -16.76
N GLU A 128 -15.22 -11.20 -16.79
CA GLU A 128 -14.83 -10.16 -17.73
C GLU A 128 -13.46 -9.57 -17.34
N PRO A 129 -12.54 -9.43 -18.32
CA PRO A 129 -11.22 -8.89 -18.06
C PRO A 129 -11.34 -7.48 -17.48
N MET A 130 -10.82 -7.29 -16.27
CA MET A 130 -10.77 -5.98 -15.62
C MET A 130 -9.99 -5.02 -16.51
N ARG A 131 -10.66 -3.97 -16.99
CA ARG A 131 -10.07 -2.98 -17.89
C ARG A 131 -8.89 -2.30 -17.19
N ILE A 132 -7.72 -2.35 -17.81
CA ILE A 132 -6.49 -1.80 -17.26
C ILE A 132 -6.51 -0.29 -17.44
N GLY A 133 -6.82 0.46 -16.38
CA GLY A 133 -6.87 1.92 -16.45
C GLY A 133 -7.78 2.54 -15.40
N ALA A 134 -7.82 3.88 -15.38
CA ALA A 134 -8.85 4.59 -14.64
C ALA A 134 -10.19 4.44 -15.37
N PRO A 135 -11.30 4.19 -14.64
CA PRO A 135 -12.60 3.97 -15.27
C PRO A 135 -12.99 5.18 -16.13
N GLY A 136 -13.31 4.94 -17.40
CA GLY A 136 -13.72 5.96 -18.37
C GLY A 136 -12.60 6.55 -19.24
N LEU A 137 -11.33 6.18 -19.03
CA LEU A 137 -10.20 6.57 -19.89
C LEU A 137 -9.70 5.45 -20.82
N ASP A 138 -10.42 4.34 -20.87
CA ASP A 138 -10.09 3.23 -21.77
C ASP A 138 -10.37 3.61 -23.21
N TYR A 139 -9.60 3.05 -24.15
CA TYR A 139 -9.76 3.26 -25.59
C TYR A 139 -11.17 2.94 -26.12
N ILE A 140 -11.86 1.99 -25.48
CA ILE A 140 -13.25 1.61 -25.76
C ILE A 140 -14.22 2.67 -25.23
N SER A 141 -14.02 3.13 -24.00
CA SER A 141 -14.85 4.16 -23.35
C SER A 141 -14.74 5.52 -24.05
N LEU A 142 -13.58 5.82 -24.64
CA LEU A 142 -13.34 7.01 -25.45
C LEU A 142 -13.86 6.88 -26.89
N GLY A 143 -14.39 5.72 -27.29
CA GLY A 143 -14.94 5.46 -28.62
C GLY A 143 -13.92 5.48 -29.75
N ILE A 144 -12.63 5.26 -29.43
CA ILE A 144 -11.53 5.31 -30.40
C ILE A 144 -11.36 3.95 -31.09
N PHE A 145 -11.50 2.87 -30.34
CA PHE A 145 -11.41 1.50 -30.84
C PHE A 145 -12.62 0.68 -30.37
N THR A 146 -13.09 -0.22 -31.23
CA THR A 146 -14.05 -1.26 -30.83
C THR A 146 -13.32 -2.43 -30.16
N GLU A 147 -14.02 -3.21 -29.33
CA GLU A 147 -13.42 -4.33 -28.57
C GLU A 147 -12.78 -5.40 -29.48
N ASP A 148 -13.23 -5.47 -30.72
CA ASP A 148 -12.76 -6.43 -31.73
C ASP A 148 -11.50 -5.96 -32.47
N GLU A 149 -11.23 -4.66 -32.49
CA GLU A 149 -10.03 -4.07 -33.10
C GLU A 149 -8.80 -4.19 -32.20
N LEU A 150 -8.99 -4.45 -30.90
CA LEU A 150 -7.89 -4.59 -29.95
C LEU A 150 -7.19 -5.94 -30.14
N PRO A 151 -5.86 -5.96 -30.36
CA PRO A 151 -5.11 -7.20 -30.46
C PRO A 151 -5.19 -7.98 -29.15
N LYS A 152 -5.91 -9.10 -29.15
CA LYS A 152 -6.03 -10.01 -28.02
C LYS A 152 -4.77 -10.87 -27.93
N TYR A 153 -3.81 -10.44 -27.12
CA TYR A 153 -2.63 -11.27 -26.81
C TYR A 153 -3.04 -12.46 -25.94
N LYS A 154 -2.99 -13.67 -26.50
CA LYS A 154 -3.21 -14.92 -25.76
C LYS A 154 -1.93 -15.28 -25.00
N VAL A 155 -1.71 -14.70 -23.82
CA VAL A 155 -0.75 -15.27 -22.88
C VAL A 155 -1.35 -16.58 -22.39
N THR A 156 -0.73 -17.71 -22.73
CA THR A 156 -1.21 -19.00 -22.23
C THR A 156 -1.06 -19.03 -20.71
N VAL A 157 -1.99 -19.71 -20.03
CA VAL A 157 -1.92 -19.87 -18.56
C VAL A 157 -0.60 -20.52 -18.14
N GLU A 158 -0.03 -21.37 -19.00
CA GLU A 158 1.25 -22.03 -18.77
C GLU A 158 2.42 -21.06 -18.81
N ASP A 159 2.47 -20.18 -19.80
CA ASP A 159 3.52 -19.17 -19.92
C ASP A 159 3.47 -18.16 -18.78
N GLY A 160 2.27 -17.76 -18.35
CA GLY A 160 2.08 -16.94 -17.16
C GLY A 160 2.64 -17.60 -15.90
N LYS A 161 2.36 -18.91 -15.71
CA LYS A 161 2.91 -19.70 -14.59
C LYS A 161 4.44 -19.83 -14.67
N ARG A 162 5.01 -19.98 -15.87
CA ARG A 162 6.46 -20.04 -16.07
C ARG A 162 7.13 -18.71 -15.72
N LEU A 163 6.64 -17.60 -16.26
CA LEU A 163 7.16 -16.25 -16.00
C LEU A 163 7.10 -15.88 -14.51
N ALA A 164 5.98 -16.18 -13.84
CA ALA A 164 5.84 -15.90 -12.41
C ALA A 164 6.83 -16.70 -11.55
N LYS A 165 7.12 -17.96 -11.92
CA LYS A 165 8.12 -18.78 -11.24
C LYS A 165 9.53 -18.23 -11.44
N GLU A 166 9.89 -17.83 -12.66
CA GLU A 166 11.21 -17.23 -12.93
C GLU A 166 11.39 -15.89 -12.22
N TYR A 167 10.39 -15.02 -12.25
CA TYR A 167 10.42 -13.77 -11.49
C TYR A 167 10.64 -14.02 -9.99
N SER A 168 9.92 -15.00 -9.42
CA SER A 168 10.07 -15.37 -8.02
C SER A 168 11.48 -15.89 -7.71
N ARG A 169 12.07 -16.69 -8.62
CA ARG A 169 13.45 -17.19 -8.47
C ARG A 169 14.48 -16.07 -8.48
N VAL A 170 14.39 -15.15 -9.44
CA VAL A 170 15.31 -14.00 -9.56
C VAL A 170 15.19 -13.10 -8.33
N ARG A 171 13.97 -12.74 -7.94
CA ARG A 171 13.73 -11.88 -6.77
C ARG A 171 14.25 -12.50 -5.47
N MET A 172 14.08 -13.80 -5.27
CA MET A 172 14.61 -14.49 -4.09
C MET A 172 16.14 -14.55 -4.07
N ARG A 173 16.78 -14.66 -5.25
CA ARG A 173 18.24 -14.59 -5.37
C ARG A 173 18.74 -13.20 -4.99
N GLU A 174 18.15 -12.15 -5.55
CA GLU A 174 18.50 -10.76 -5.22
C GLU A 174 18.30 -10.44 -3.73
N HIS A 175 17.18 -10.88 -3.17
CA HIS A 175 16.87 -10.68 -1.75
C HIS A 175 17.91 -11.35 -0.84
N ARG A 176 18.30 -12.59 -1.15
CA ARG A 176 19.36 -13.28 -0.39
C ARG A 176 20.71 -12.57 -0.53
N ALA A 177 21.07 -12.11 -1.73
CA ALA A 177 22.30 -11.36 -1.94
C ALA A 177 22.31 -10.04 -1.12
N LYS A 178 21.20 -9.30 -1.12
CA LYS A 178 21.03 -8.10 -0.28
C LYS A 178 21.16 -8.42 1.20
N GLN A 179 20.50 -9.46 1.70
CA GLN A 179 20.61 -9.87 3.10
C GLN A 179 22.05 -10.22 3.50
N VAL A 180 22.80 -10.90 2.64
CA VAL A 180 24.21 -11.22 2.91
C VAL A 180 25.04 -9.94 2.95
N ALA A 181 24.85 -9.04 1.98
CA ALA A 181 25.56 -7.75 1.95
C ALA A 181 25.27 -6.90 3.19
N GLU A 182 24.00 -6.77 3.58
CA GLU A 182 23.59 -6.02 4.78
C GLU A 182 24.16 -6.63 6.06
N LYS A 183 24.11 -7.96 6.21
CA LYS A 183 24.71 -8.65 7.36
C LYS A 183 26.22 -8.45 7.43
N ASN A 184 26.90 -8.50 6.30
CA ASN A 184 28.34 -8.29 6.27
C ASN A 184 28.69 -6.83 6.60
N LEU A 185 27.93 -5.87 6.06
CA LEU A 185 28.09 -4.45 6.37
C LEU A 185 27.89 -4.19 7.87
N LEU A 186 26.87 -4.79 8.48
CA LEU A 186 26.61 -4.67 9.92
C LEU A 186 27.76 -5.26 10.75
N LYS A 187 28.26 -6.45 10.40
CA LYS A 187 29.42 -7.05 11.09
C LYS A 187 30.67 -6.18 11.00
N LEU A 188 30.93 -5.61 9.83
CA LEU A 188 32.08 -4.72 9.63
C LEU A 188 31.90 -3.41 10.41
N GLN A 189 30.68 -2.88 10.49
CA GLN A 189 30.37 -1.71 11.29
C GLN A 189 30.59 -1.98 12.79
N GLU A 190 30.13 -3.12 13.30
CA GLU A 190 30.36 -3.55 14.69
C GLU A 190 31.85 -3.69 15.00
N ALA A 191 32.60 -4.39 14.14
CA ALA A 191 34.04 -4.56 14.30
C ALA A 191 34.78 -3.20 14.26
N ALA A 192 34.36 -2.28 13.38
CA ALA A 192 34.92 -0.95 13.31
C ALA A 192 34.64 -0.13 14.59
N MET A 193 33.44 -0.22 15.17
CA MET A 193 33.12 0.42 16.44
C MET A 193 33.92 -0.17 17.61
N GLU A 194 34.18 -1.48 17.59
CA GLU A 194 34.97 -2.14 18.63
C GLU A 194 36.45 -1.75 18.58
N ALA A 195 37.00 -1.51 17.39
CA ALA A 195 38.38 -1.08 17.20
C ALA A 195 38.66 0.39 17.61
N LEU A 196 37.62 1.17 17.93
CA LEU A 196 37.77 2.56 18.37
C LEU A 196 38.21 2.66 19.85
N PRO A 197 38.96 3.71 20.23
CA PRO A 197 39.19 4.08 21.62
C PRO A 197 37.88 4.32 22.39
N GLU A 198 37.90 4.09 23.71
CA GLU A 198 36.70 4.11 24.57
C GLU A 198 35.91 5.42 24.48
N ASP A 199 36.58 6.58 24.47
CA ASP A 199 35.95 7.90 24.37
C ASP A 199 35.14 8.06 23.06
N LEU A 200 35.71 7.61 21.94
CA LEU A 200 35.07 7.69 20.62
C LEU A 200 34.00 6.62 20.43
N LYS A 201 34.17 5.46 21.06
CA LYS A 201 33.18 4.38 21.04
C LYS A 201 31.88 4.80 21.73
N MET A 202 31.98 5.53 22.85
CA MET A 202 30.81 6.08 23.54
C MET A 202 30.04 7.07 22.64
N ALA A 203 30.74 7.97 21.95
CA ALA A 203 30.12 8.91 21.03
C ALA A 203 29.51 8.22 19.79
N ALA A 204 30.14 7.17 19.26
CA ALA A 204 29.66 6.44 18.07
C ALA A 204 28.41 5.58 18.33
N LEU A 205 28.15 5.19 19.58
CA LEU A 205 26.96 4.43 19.97
C LEU A 205 25.69 5.28 19.96
N GLU A 206 25.82 6.60 20.05
CA GLU A 206 24.68 7.50 20.02
C GLU A 206 24.13 7.65 18.59
N PRO A 207 22.83 7.38 18.36
CA PRO A 207 22.25 7.53 17.03
C PRO A 207 22.15 9.01 16.66
N ASP A 208 22.69 9.37 15.50
CA ASP A 208 22.54 10.72 14.96
C ASP A 208 21.07 11.00 14.58
N LEU A 209 20.51 12.03 15.21
CA LEU A 209 19.14 12.50 14.99
C LEU A 209 19.04 13.65 13.98
N THR A 210 20.16 14.05 13.36
CA THR A 210 20.14 15.06 12.31
C THR A 210 19.25 14.58 11.15
N PRO A 211 18.32 15.42 10.67
CA PRO A 211 17.44 15.01 9.58
C PRO A 211 18.25 14.86 8.29
N PHE A 212 17.87 13.89 7.46
CA PHE A 212 18.47 13.75 6.14
C PHE A 212 18.35 15.04 5.32
N PRO A 213 19.39 15.41 4.55
CA PRO A 213 19.36 16.64 3.77
C PRO A 213 18.24 16.58 2.72
N ALA A 214 17.44 17.65 2.64
CA ALA A 214 16.31 17.75 1.73
C ALA A 214 16.70 17.81 0.24
N ILE A 215 18.00 17.88 -0.07
CA ILE A 215 18.56 18.04 -1.42
C ILE A 215 18.87 16.67 -2.08
N ARG A 216 18.58 15.55 -1.41
CA ARG A 216 18.81 14.22 -1.99
C ARG A 216 17.87 13.97 -3.18
N GLY A 217 18.35 14.26 -4.38
CA GLY A 217 17.66 13.96 -5.63
C GLY A 217 17.42 12.46 -5.79
N MET A 218 16.21 12.09 -6.18
CA MET A 218 15.94 10.71 -6.60
C MET A 218 16.59 10.46 -7.95
N ALA A 219 17.10 9.25 -8.16
CA ALA A 219 17.53 8.82 -9.48
C ALA A 219 16.35 8.93 -10.45
N THR A 220 16.56 9.67 -11.54
CA THR A 220 15.59 9.84 -12.62
C THR A 220 15.99 8.97 -13.81
N LEU A 221 15.03 8.61 -14.65
CA LEU A 221 15.27 7.75 -15.83
C LEU A 221 16.22 8.40 -16.85
N THR A 222 16.26 9.73 -16.87
CA THR A 222 17.06 10.54 -17.79
C THR A 222 17.85 11.58 -17.00
N PRO A 223 19.11 11.87 -17.37
CA PRO A 223 19.90 12.91 -16.73
C PRO A 223 19.24 14.30 -16.90
N PRO A 224 19.60 15.28 -16.05
CA PRO A 224 19.07 16.63 -16.16
C PRO A 224 19.43 17.27 -17.50
N VAL A 225 18.48 17.98 -18.10
CA VAL A 225 18.68 18.70 -19.37
C VAL A 225 19.39 20.03 -19.10
N GLU A 226 20.48 20.28 -19.82
CA GLU A 226 21.24 21.53 -19.73
C GLU A 226 20.38 22.76 -20.08
N GLY A 227 20.53 23.83 -19.30
CA GLY A 227 19.81 25.09 -19.51
C GLY A 227 18.29 25.01 -19.35
N TYR A 228 17.72 23.92 -18.82
CA TYR A 228 16.27 23.79 -18.62
C TYR A 228 15.73 24.89 -17.69
N PHE A 229 16.41 25.15 -16.57
CA PHE A 229 16.05 26.22 -15.65
C PHE A 229 16.15 27.61 -16.30
N GLU A 230 17.18 27.86 -17.12
CA GLU A 230 17.34 29.13 -17.83
C GLU A 230 16.21 29.36 -18.84
N LYS A 231 15.81 28.31 -19.56
CA LYS A 231 14.66 28.35 -20.48
C LYS A 231 13.36 28.68 -19.76
N ILE A 232 13.11 28.06 -18.59
CA ILE A 232 11.94 28.36 -17.76
C ILE A 232 11.97 29.80 -17.27
N MET A 233 13.10 30.25 -16.72
CA MET A 233 13.24 31.61 -16.18
C MET A 233 13.09 32.67 -17.28
N ASN A 234 13.66 32.42 -18.46
CA ASN A 234 13.54 33.31 -19.61
C ASN A 234 12.10 33.32 -20.19
N ALA A 235 11.42 32.17 -20.20
CA ALA A 235 10.01 32.10 -20.60
C ALA A 235 9.10 32.84 -19.60
N ALA A 236 9.32 32.68 -18.29
CA ALA A 236 8.56 33.35 -17.23
C ALA A 236 8.71 34.89 -17.31
N LYS A 237 9.94 35.38 -17.55
CA LYS A 237 10.20 36.81 -17.80
C LYS A 237 9.48 37.35 -19.04
N LYS A 238 9.37 36.54 -20.10
CA LYS A 238 8.63 36.90 -21.33
C LYS A 238 7.11 36.90 -21.14
N SER A 239 6.56 36.05 -20.27
CA SER A 239 5.13 36.03 -19.98
C SER A 239 4.70 37.13 -19.01
N SER A 240 5.53 37.47 -18.01
CA SER A 240 5.19 38.49 -17.01
C SER A 240 5.16 39.92 -17.55
N THR A 241 5.77 40.16 -18.71
CA THR A 241 5.79 41.47 -19.39
C THR A 241 4.59 41.70 -20.31
N LYS A 242 3.75 40.67 -20.57
CA LYS A 242 2.58 40.76 -21.47
C LYS A 242 1.26 41.08 -20.78
N GLU A 243 1.20 41.25 -19.47
CA GLU A 243 -0.01 41.66 -18.75
C GLU A 243 0.12 43.08 -18.19
N LYS A 244 -0.06 44.07 -19.07
CA LYS A 244 -0.70 45.37 -18.77
C LYS A 244 -1.03 46.02 -20.12
N LEU A 245 -2.30 45.88 -20.53
CA LEU A 245 -3.11 46.84 -21.29
C LEU A 245 -4.43 46.17 -21.69
N ARG A 246 -5.40 46.18 -20.76
CA ARG A 246 -6.82 46.56 -20.93
C ARG A 246 -7.61 46.18 -19.70
#